data_AF-A0A958XL77-F1
#
_entry.id   AF-A0A958XL77-F1
#
_cell.length_a   1.000
_cell.length_b   1.000
_cell.length_c   1.000
_cell.angle_alpha   90.00
_cell.angle_beta   90.00
_cell.angle_gamma   90.00
#
_symmetry.space_group_name_H-M   'P 1'
#
loop_
_entity.id
_entity.type
_entity.pdbx_description
1 polymer ?
#
loop_
_entity_poly.entity_id
_entity_poly.type
_entity_poly.pdbx_seq_one_letter_code
_entity_poly.pdbx_strand_id
1 'polypeptide(L)'
;MQKEQAFDFVPYKYGCFSFQANADLNTLTKYGLVRMTEKGWEKASDENFIPGLNKGDKDILMAVKALYKGKTAAELIKITYKKYPYFALNSKIADQYLSPEELANLSKYVATDSETCLYTIGYEGISLERYLNKLIRKDIKVLCDVRKNALSMKFGFSKNQLKTACEGVGIAYYHLPEVGIESDQRHNLNNQADYDRLFEKYTSETLPYTVETQQFILDLLQEHGRVALTCFEAHSCQCHRSHLAKAIAGLPQFSYSLHHL
;
A
#
# COMPACT_ATOMS: atom_id res chain seq x y z
N MET A 1 19.65 4.38 -13.63
CA MET A 1 18.73 3.53 -12.84
C MET A 1 18.11 2.51 -13.76
N GLN A 2 17.53 1.42 -13.25
CA GLN A 2 16.82 0.43 -14.07
C GLN A 2 15.68 1.10 -14.85
N LYS A 3 15.42 0.62 -16.08
CA LYS A 3 14.35 1.14 -16.94
C LYS A 3 12.97 0.75 -16.39
N GLU A 4 12.84 -0.48 -15.92
CA GLU A 4 11.70 -0.99 -15.16
C GLU A 4 12.20 -1.36 -13.77
N GLN A 5 11.54 -0.84 -12.75
CA GLN A 5 11.93 -1.08 -11.36
C GLN A 5 11.44 -2.46 -10.96
N ALA A 6 12.36 -3.31 -10.45
CA ALA A 6 11.99 -4.62 -9.94
C ALA A 6 11.19 -4.56 -8.63
N PHE A 7 11.43 -3.51 -7.84
CA PHE A 7 10.80 -3.29 -6.54
C PHE A 7 10.38 -1.84 -6.37
N ASP A 8 9.24 -1.66 -5.71
CA ASP A 8 8.76 -0.39 -5.21
C ASP A 8 9.06 -0.28 -3.70
N PHE A 9 9.09 0.94 -3.16
CA PHE A 9 9.43 1.20 -1.76
C PHE A 9 8.44 2.16 -1.09
N VAL A 10 8.25 2.01 0.21
CA VAL A 10 7.45 2.92 1.06
C VAL A 10 8.31 3.56 2.15
N PRO A 11 7.93 4.74 2.68
CA PRO A 11 8.51 5.25 3.91
C PRO A 11 8.14 4.35 5.08
N TYR A 12 9.15 3.83 5.75
CA TYR A 12 8.99 2.86 6.83
C TYR A 12 9.97 3.20 7.96
N LYS A 13 9.77 2.58 9.12
CA LYS A 13 10.42 2.82 10.43
C LYS A 13 11.88 3.32 10.43
N TYR A 14 12.71 2.92 9.46
CA TYR A 14 14.13 3.32 9.36
C TYR A 14 14.54 3.77 7.95
N GLY A 15 13.60 4.11 7.07
CA GLY A 15 13.84 4.58 5.71
C GLY A 15 12.96 3.88 4.68
N CYS A 16 13.45 3.77 3.44
CA CYS A 16 12.75 3.07 2.37
C CYS A 16 12.70 1.56 2.64
N PHE A 17 11.51 0.96 2.49
CA PHE A 17 11.32 -0.48 2.67
C PHE A 17 10.45 -1.06 1.55
N SER A 18 10.78 -2.27 1.11
CA SER A 18 9.96 -3.07 0.20
C SER A 18 9.58 -4.37 0.89
N PHE A 19 8.28 -4.61 1.03
CA PHE A 19 7.74 -5.86 1.56
C PHE A 19 8.02 -7.01 0.59
N GLN A 20 7.92 -6.76 -0.71
CA GLN A 20 8.21 -7.74 -1.76
C GLN A 20 9.70 -8.12 -1.73
N ALA A 21 10.62 -7.15 -1.77
CA ALA A 21 12.06 -7.43 -1.75
C ALA A 21 12.47 -8.19 -0.47
N ASN A 22 11.87 -7.84 0.68
CA ASN A 22 12.13 -8.53 1.93
C ASN A 22 11.60 -9.99 1.94
N ALA A 23 10.43 -10.24 1.35
CA ALA A 23 9.91 -11.60 1.17
C ALA A 23 10.77 -12.44 0.22
N ASP A 24 11.27 -11.82 -0.85
CA ASP A 24 12.20 -12.46 -1.78
C ASP A 24 13.52 -12.81 -1.08
N LEU A 25 14.08 -11.89 -0.28
CA LEU A 25 15.29 -12.16 0.53
C LEU A 25 15.10 -13.30 1.52
N ASN A 26 13.93 -13.40 2.16
CA ASN A 26 13.61 -14.54 3.02
C ASN A 26 13.55 -15.86 2.24
N THR A 27 13.06 -15.84 1.01
CA THR A 27 13.02 -17.02 0.14
C THR A 27 14.42 -17.41 -0.32
N LEU A 28 15.23 -16.44 -0.75
CA LEU A 28 16.63 -16.64 -1.13
C LEU A 28 17.46 -17.18 0.05
N THR A 29 17.11 -16.82 1.28
CA THR A 29 17.74 -17.37 2.49
C THR A 29 17.46 -18.87 2.63
N LYS A 30 16.20 -19.30 2.40
CA LYS A 30 15.84 -20.73 2.42
C LYS A 30 16.57 -21.54 1.35
N TYR A 31 16.92 -20.90 0.24
CA TYR A 31 17.73 -21.49 -0.83
C TYR A 31 19.24 -21.40 -0.58
N GLY A 32 19.68 -20.85 0.56
CA GLY A 32 21.10 -20.71 0.88
C GLY A 32 21.85 -19.70 0.00
N LEU A 33 21.13 -18.83 -0.71
CA LEU A 33 21.72 -17.86 -1.64
C LEU A 33 22.19 -16.59 -0.93
N VAL A 34 21.45 -16.18 0.11
CA VAL A 34 21.77 -15.03 0.96
C VAL A 34 21.62 -15.40 2.43
N ARG A 35 22.23 -14.59 3.30
CA ARG A 35 22.03 -14.68 4.76
C ARG A 35 21.97 -13.29 5.37
N MET A 36 21.20 -13.15 6.45
CA MET A 36 21.22 -11.95 7.28
C MET A 36 22.37 -12.03 8.29
N THR A 37 23.13 -10.96 8.43
CA THR A 37 24.17 -10.76 9.45
C THR A 37 23.87 -9.51 10.27
N GLU A 38 24.63 -9.27 11.32
CA GLU A 38 24.54 -8.02 12.10
C GLU A 38 24.78 -6.76 11.25
N LYS A 39 25.54 -6.89 10.15
CA LYS A 39 25.86 -5.78 9.23
C LYS A 39 24.90 -5.69 8.03
N GLY A 40 23.88 -6.55 7.98
CA GLY A 40 22.91 -6.62 6.90
C GLY A 40 23.03 -7.90 6.06
N TRP A 41 22.56 -7.83 4.82
CA TRP A 41 22.50 -8.99 3.92
C TRP A 41 23.85 -9.29 3.25
N GLU A 42 24.23 -10.56 3.26
CA GLU A 42 25.41 -11.07 2.55
C GLU A 42 25.01 -12.19 1.58
N LYS A 43 25.78 -12.31 0.49
CA LYS A 43 25.70 -13.48 -0.40
C LYS A 43 26.30 -14.69 0.32
N ALA A 44 25.53 -15.77 0.38
CA ALA A 44 25.92 -17.01 1.05
C ALA A 44 26.38 -18.10 0.06
N SER A 45 25.89 -18.08 -1.19
CA SER A 45 26.31 -19.04 -2.21
C SER A 45 27.64 -18.64 -2.88
N ASP A 46 28.37 -19.62 -3.42
CA ASP A 46 29.58 -19.38 -4.24
C ASP A 46 29.25 -19.07 -5.71
N GLU A 47 28.00 -19.26 -6.13
CA GLU A 47 27.54 -19.10 -7.51
C GLU A 47 27.78 -17.67 -8.03
N ASN A 48 28.32 -17.53 -9.24
CA ASN A 48 28.51 -16.21 -9.85
C ASN A 48 27.32 -15.85 -10.72
N PHE A 49 26.48 -14.92 -10.27
CA PHE A 49 25.30 -14.44 -11.00
C PHE A 49 25.61 -13.34 -12.03
N ILE A 50 26.80 -12.74 -12.01
CA ILE A 50 27.18 -11.64 -12.93
C ILE A 50 27.08 -12.04 -14.41
N PRO A 51 27.51 -13.25 -14.84
CA PRO A 51 27.38 -13.66 -16.24
C PRO A 51 25.93 -13.64 -16.74
N GLY A 52 24.96 -13.95 -15.87
CA GLY A 52 23.52 -13.97 -16.21
C GLY A 52 22.87 -12.60 -16.38
N LEU A 53 23.56 -11.52 -16.04
CA LEU A 53 23.04 -10.15 -16.22
C LEU A 53 23.23 -9.66 -17.66
N ASN A 54 22.25 -8.92 -18.18
CA ASN A 54 22.43 -8.18 -19.43
C ASN A 54 23.42 -7.02 -19.24
N LYS A 55 23.85 -6.39 -20.34
CA LYS A 55 24.82 -5.29 -20.30
C LYS A 55 24.35 -4.10 -19.45
N GLY A 56 23.09 -3.70 -19.60
CA GLY A 56 22.53 -2.56 -18.85
C GLY A 56 22.54 -2.79 -17.34
N ASP A 57 22.19 -3.99 -16.88
CA ASP A 57 22.21 -4.35 -15.47
C ASP A 57 23.64 -4.42 -14.90
N LYS A 58 24.60 -4.92 -15.70
CA LYS A 58 26.02 -4.90 -15.34
C LYS A 58 26.52 -3.46 -15.14
N ASP A 59 26.18 -2.56 -16.05
CA ASP A 59 26.57 -1.15 -15.98
C ASP A 59 25.95 -0.45 -14.76
N ILE A 60 24.66 -0.70 -14.47
CA ILE A 60 23.98 -0.19 -13.28
C ILE A 60 24.64 -0.71 -12.00
N LEU A 61 24.93 -2.00 -11.93
CA LEU A 61 25.56 -2.62 -10.76
C LEU A 61 26.95 -2.02 -10.49
N MET A 62 27.77 -1.86 -11.53
CA MET A 62 29.09 -1.23 -11.42
C MET A 62 29.00 0.22 -10.96
N ALA A 63 28.03 0.99 -11.48
CA ALA A 63 27.80 2.37 -11.06
C ALA A 63 27.35 2.46 -9.59
N VAL A 64 26.41 1.62 -9.15
CA VAL A 64 25.98 1.55 -7.74
C VAL A 64 27.16 1.22 -6.83
N LYS A 65 27.97 0.23 -7.19
CA LYS A 65 29.19 -0.12 -6.45
C LYS A 65 30.14 1.07 -6.38
N ALA A 66 30.42 1.74 -7.48
CA ALA A 66 31.34 2.89 -7.52
C ALA A 66 30.85 4.05 -6.63
N LEU A 67 29.54 4.33 -6.62
CA LEU A 67 28.96 5.43 -5.85
C LEU A 67 28.93 5.19 -4.34
N TYR A 68 28.69 3.95 -3.91
CA TYR A 68 28.34 3.65 -2.52
C TYR A 68 29.33 2.73 -1.80
N LYS A 69 30.30 2.11 -2.50
CA LYS A 69 31.33 1.28 -1.87
C LYS A 69 32.08 2.07 -0.79
N GLY A 70 32.25 1.44 0.38
CA GLY A 70 33.00 1.99 1.50
C GLY A 70 32.22 2.97 2.38
N LYS A 71 30.98 3.32 2.01
CA LYS A 71 30.11 4.15 2.85
C LYS A 71 29.55 3.33 4.01
N THR A 72 29.48 3.97 5.17
CA THR A 72 28.83 3.44 6.36
C THR A 72 27.30 3.47 6.22
N ALA A 73 26.60 2.70 7.05
CA ALA A 73 25.13 2.73 7.09
C ALA A 73 24.59 4.14 7.36
N ALA A 74 25.20 4.88 8.28
CA ALA A 74 24.83 6.25 8.61
C ALA A 74 24.96 7.20 7.40
N GLU A 75 26.04 7.10 6.64
CA GLU A 75 26.22 7.90 5.41
C GLU A 75 25.18 7.54 4.34
N LEU A 76 24.89 6.26 4.16
CA LEU A 76 23.88 5.79 3.21
C LEU A 76 22.47 6.26 3.59
N ILE A 77 22.11 6.22 4.87
CA ILE A 77 20.84 6.76 5.37
C ILE A 77 20.76 8.27 5.09
N LYS A 78 21.80 9.02 5.48
CA LYS A 78 21.86 10.49 5.25
C LYS A 78 21.72 10.84 3.77
N ILE A 79 22.43 10.13 2.89
CA ILE A 79 22.31 10.32 1.44
C ILE A 79 20.88 10.03 0.97
N THR A 80 20.29 8.94 1.46
CA THR A 80 18.94 8.53 1.07
C THR A 80 17.90 9.55 1.49
N TYR A 81 17.94 10.03 2.74
CA TYR A 81 16.97 11.00 3.23
C TYR A 81 17.12 12.37 2.57
N LYS A 82 18.35 12.84 2.32
CA LYS A 82 18.55 14.12 1.63
C LYS A 82 18.15 14.05 0.15
N LYS A 83 18.41 12.94 -0.53
CA LYS A 83 18.08 12.77 -1.95
C LYS A 83 16.62 12.41 -2.20
N TYR A 84 16.02 11.65 -1.28
CA TYR A 84 14.65 11.15 -1.37
C TYR A 84 13.92 11.36 -0.04
N PRO A 85 13.61 12.62 0.34
CA PRO A 85 13.08 12.93 1.67
C PRO A 85 11.76 12.23 2.00
N TYR A 86 10.96 11.90 0.99
CA TYR A 86 9.75 11.10 1.16
C TYR A 86 9.97 9.85 2.02
N PHE A 87 11.09 9.15 1.87
CA PHE A 87 11.37 7.93 2.63
C PHE A 87 11.73 8.14 4.09
N ALA A 88 11.92 9.40 4.53
CA ALA A 88 12.13 9.75 5.92
C ALA A 88 10.82 9.96 6.69
N LEU A 89 9.67 10.05 6.01
CA LEU A 89 8.37 10.44 6.60
C LEU A 89 7.98 9.63 7.85
N ASN A 90 8.15 8.31 7.80
CA ASN A 90 7.80 7.39 8.90
C ASN A 90 9.03 6.90 9.68
N SER A 91 10.19 7.55 9.48
CA SER A 91 11.43 7.10 10.08
C SER A 91 11.56 7.56 11.53
N LYS A 92 11.87 6.61 12.41
CA LYS A 92 12.13 6.84 13.84
C LYS A 92 13.51 7.42 14.13
N ILE A 93 14.35 7.54 13.10
CA ILE A 93 15.73 8.02 13.20
C ILE A 93 15.98 9.21 12.28
N ALA A 94 14.92 9.81 11.69
CA ALA A 94 15.05 10.91 10.75
C ALA A 94 15.77 12.13 11.34
N ASP A 95 15.50 12.42 12.61
CA ASP A 95 16.09 13.50 13.41
C ASP A 95 17.60 13.39 13.62
N GLN A 96 18.15 12.19 13.50
CA GLN A 96 19.59 11.96 13.57
C GLN A 96 20.32 12.37 12.27
N TYR A 97 19.60 12.50 11.15
CA TYR A 97 20.19 12.69 9.82
C TYR A 97 19.71 13.93 9.08
N LEU A 98 18.59 14.52 9.50
CA LEU A 98 17.96 15.70 8.90
C LEU A 98 17.93 16.87 9.89
N SER A 99 18.07 18.09 9.38
CA SER A 99 17.87 19.31 10.18
C SER A 99 16.40 19.50 10.57
N PRO A 100 16.08 20.32 11.59
CA PRO A 100 14.70 20.66 11.93
C PRO A 100 13.90 21.23 10.75
N GLU A 101 14.54 22.02 9.88
CA GLU A 101 13.93 22.54 8.65
C GLU A 101 13.66 21.43 7.63
N GLU A 102 14.60 20.50 7.42
CA GLU A 102 14.42 19.35 6.53
C GLU A 102 13.28 18.44 7.03
N LEU A 103 13.15 18.24 8.34
CA LEU A 103 12.05 17.48 8.95
C LEU A 103 10.69 18.16 8.76
N ALA A 104 10.61 19.47 9.02
CA ALA A 104 9.38 20.23 8.81
C ALA A 104 8.90 20.17 7.35
N ASN A 105 9.85 20.12 6.41
CA ASN A 105 9.58 20.00 4.97
C ASN A 105 9.04 18.63 4.55
N LEU A 106 9.11 17.58 5.38
CA LEU A 106 8.57 16.26 5.05
C LEU A 106 7.05 16.26 4.87
N SER A 107 6.36 17.19 5.53
CA SER A 107 4.90 17.39 5.39
C SER A 107 4.46 17.64 3.94
N LYS A 108 5.34 18.19 3.08
CA LYS A 108 5.07 18.47 1.67
C LYS A 108 4.82 17.23 0.81
N TYR A 109 5.19 16.04 1.29
CA TYR A 109 5.02 14.79 0.54
C TYR A 109 3.69 14.08 0.80
N VAL A 110 2.87 14.65 1.68
CA VAL A 110 1.59 14.11 2.13
C VAL A 110 0.52 15.18 1.94
N ALA A 111 -0.74 14.78 1.77
CA ALA A 111 -1.86 15.72 1.82
C ALA A 111 -1.84 16.46 3.18
N THR A 112 -1.90 17.78 3.13
CA THR A 112 -1.83 18.66 4.31
C THR A 112 -3.16 19.35 4.60
N ASP A 113 -4.16 19.23 3.73
CA ASP A 113 -5.49 19.71 4.02
C ASP A 113 -6.08 18.93 5.20
N SER A 114 -6.93 19.58 5.99
CA SER A 114 -7.63 18.97 7.11
C SER A 114 -9.03 18.49 6.71
N GLU A 115 -9.26 18.26 5.42
CA GLU A 115 -10.57 17.87 4.91
C GLU A 115 -10.89 16.43 5.34
N THR A 116 -12.02 16.26 6.01
CA THR A 116 -12.58 14.94 6.25
C THR A 116 -13.08 14.37 4.92
N CYS A 117 -12.55 13.21 4.51
CA CYS A 117 -12.83 12.64 3.21
C CYS A 117 -12.86 11.11 3.24
N LEU A 118 -13.89 10.54 2.60
CA LEU A 118 -13.98 9.13 2.28
C LEU A 118 -13.31 8.86 0.93
N TYR A 119 -12.42 7.88 0.89
CA TYR A 119 -11.73 7.47 -0.30
C TYR A 119 -12.14 6.07 -0.73
N THR A 120 -11.97 5.79 -2.02
CA THR A 120 -12.07 4.45 -2.58
C THR A 120 -10.79 4.12 -3.31
N ILE A 121 -10.27 2.89 -3.15
CA ILE A 121 -9.04 2.45 -3.80
C ILE A 121 -9.14 0.98 -4.24
N GLY A 122 -8.62 0.69 -5.44
CA GLY A 122 -8.44 -0.65 -5.97
C GLY A 122 -6.97 -1.05 -6.00
N TYR A 123 -6.67 -2.35 -5.91
CA TYR A 123 -5.30 -2.85 -5.94
C TYR A 123 -4.92 -3.66 -7.18
N GLU A 124 -5.85 -3.86 -8.11
CA GLU A 124 -5.58 -4.46 -9.41
C GLU A 124 -4.48 -3.69 -10.16
N GLY A 125 -3.56 -4.43 -10.80
CA GLY A 125 -2.49 -3.83 -11.61
C GLY A 125 -1.34 -3.15 -10.87
N ILE A 126 -1.36 -2.99 -9.54
CA ILE A 126 -0.31 -2.26 -8.78
C ILE A 126 0.32 -3.09 -7.66
N SER A 127 1.60 -2.88 -7.32
CA SER A 127 2.26 -3.56 -6.20
C SER A 127 1.69 -3.11 -4.84
N LEU A 128 1.97 -3.88 -3.78
CA LEU A 128 1.60 -3.50 -2.40
C LEU A 128 2.19 -2.14 -2.04
N GLU A 129 3.45 -1.89 -2.38
CA GLU A 129 4.13 -0.64 -2.05
C GLU A 129 3.57 0.55 -2.85
N ARG A 130 3.22 0.38 -4.13
CA ARG A 130 2.53 1.44 -4.90
C ARG A 130 1.16 1.74 -4.30
N TYR A 131 0.43 0.70 -3.87
CA TYR A 131 -0.85 0.84 -3.19
C TYR A 131 -0.71 1.61 -1.87
N LEU A 132 0.23 1.23 -1.00
CA LEU A 132 0.49 1.92 0.26
C LEU A 132 0.96 3.37 0.02
N ASN A 133 1.79 3.62 -0.99
CA ASN A 133 2.21 4.97 -1.33
C ASN A 133 1.04 5.87 -1.74
N LYS A 134 0.00 5.33 -2.42
CA LYS A 134 -1.22 6.12 -2.69
C LYS A 134 -1.92 6.52 -1.39
N LEU A 135 -2.04 5.59 -0.43
CA LEU A 135 -2.65 5.85 0.87
C LEU A 135 -1.86 6.85 1.70
N ILE A 136 -0.53 6.65 1.81
CA ILE A 136 0.37 7.53 2.56
C ILE A 136 0.31 8.95 1.99
N ARG A 137 0.42 9.13 0.67
CA ARG A 137 0.39 10.46 0.05
C ARG A 137 -0.94 11.19 0.28
N LYS A 138 -2.02 10.47 0.54
CA LYS A 138 -3.34 11.02 0.85
C LYS A 138 -3.63 11.09 2.34
N ASP A 139 -2.62 10.82 3.16
CA ASP A 139 -2.71 10.83 4.62
C ASP A 139 -3.84 9.95 5.17
N ILE A 140 -4.15 8.84 4.49
CA ILE A 140 -5.21 7.92 4.91
C ILE A 140 -4.84 7.35 6.28
N LYS A 141 -5.76 7.48 7.25
CA LYS A 141 -5.57 6.99 8.62
C LYS A 141 -6.11 5.59 8.81
N VAL A 142 -7.20 5.26 8.11
CA VAL A 142 -7.88 3.98 8.22
C VAL A 142 -8.15 3.38 6.84
N LEU A 143 -7.86 2.10 6.69
CA LEU A 143 -8.24 1.30 5.55
C LEU A 143 -9.32 0.29 5.94
N CYS A 144 -10.50 0.42 5.36
CA CYS A 144 -11.60 -0.52 5.49
C CYS A 144 -11.61 -1.48 4.30
N ASP A 145 -11.30 -2.75 4.54
CA ASP A 145 -11.36 -3.82 3.57
C ASP A 145 -12.77 -4.40 3.51
N VAL A 146 -13.48 -4.03 2.44
CA VAL A 146 -14.91 -4.36 2.24
C VAL A 146 -15.09 -5.64 1.43
N ARG A 147 -14.01 -6.40 1.20
CA ARG A 147 -14.09 -7.71 0.55
C ARG A 147 -14.79 -8.69 1.48
N LYS A 148 -15.72 -9.49 0.94
CA LYS A 148 -16.31 -10.60 1.70
C LYS A 148 -15.24 -11.59 2.17
N ASN A 149 -14.39 -11.98 1.21
CA ASN A 149 -13.24 -12.84 1.42
C ASN A 149 -11.98 -12.04 1.12
N ALA A 150 -11.25 -11.59 2.14
CA ALA A 150 -9.96 -10.90 1.99
C ALA A 150 -8.80 -11.86 1.65
N LEU A 151 -9.02 -12.74 0.67
CA LEU A 151 -8.04 -13.63 0.08
C LEU A 151 -7.57 -13.04 -1.26
N SER A 152 -6.27 -13.12 -1.53
CA SER A 152 -5.72 -12.69 -2.81
C SER A 152 -4.47 -13.50 -3.14
N MET A 153 -4.34 -13.91 -4.40
CA MET A 153 -3.12 -14.49 -4.95
C MET A 153 -2.03 -13.44 -5.19
N LYS A 154 -2.41 -12.16 -5.22
CA LYS A 154 -1.47 -11.06 -5.39
C LYS A 154 -0.76 -10.81 -4.07
N PHE A 155 0.58 -10.85 -4.12
CA PHE A 155 1.41 -10.69 -2.93
C PHE A 155 1.02 -9.43 -2.14
N GLY A 156 0.90 -9.59 -0.82
CA GLY A 156 0.63 -8.48 0.09
C GLY A 156 -0.84 -8.13 0.29
N PHE A 157 -1.76 -8.70 -0.50
CA PHE A 157 -3.20 -8.35 -0.44
C PHE A 157 -4.08 -9.42 0.24
N SER A 158 -3.47 -10.45 0.85
CA SER A 158 -4.19 -11.30 1.81
C SER A 158 -4.44 -10.51 3.10
N LYS A 159 -5.54 -10.80 3.82
CA LYS A 159 -5.96 -10.09 5.05
C LYS A 159 -4.80 -9.79 6.00
N ASN A 160 -4.06 -10.81 6.42
CA ASN A 160 -3.02 -10.66 7.43
C ASN A 160 -1.80 -9.89 6.90
N GLN A 161 -1.42 -10.09 5.64
CA GLN A 161 -0.31 -9.35 5.02
C GLN A 161 -0.66 -7.88 4.84
N LEU A 162 -1.87 -7.59 4.33
CA LEU A 162 -2.32 -6.22 4.10
C LEU A 162 -2.46 -5.47 5.43
N LYS A 163 -3.05 -6.11 6.45
CA LYS A 163 -3.11 -5.58 7.81
C LYS A 163 -1.73 -5.21 8.34
N THR A 164 -0.80 -6.16 8.32
CA THR A 164 0.58 -5.97 8.81
C THR A 164 1.29 -4.84 8.07
N ALA A 165 1.10 -4.76 6.75
CA ALA A 165 1.73 -3.74 5.93
C ALA A 165 1.15 -2.33 6.19
N CYS A 166 -0.18 -2.22 6.32
CA CYS A 166 -0.87 -0.97 6.67
C CYS A 166 -0.45 -0.47 8.07
N GLU A 167 -0.56 -1.32 9.09
CA GLU A 167 -0.18 -0.96 10.46
C GLU A 167 1.31 -0.60 10.54
N GLY A 168 2.15 -1.29 9.76
CA GLY A 168 3.57 -0.99 9.66
C GLY A 168 3.88 0.41 9.14
N VAL A 169 3.02 1.00 8.30
CA VAL A 169 3.14 2.38 7.80
C VAL A 169 2.22 3.36 8.54
N GLY A 170 1.60 2.95 9.65
CA GLY A 170 0.77 3.80 10.50
C GLY A 170 -0.69 3.93 10.07
N ILE A 171 -1.20 3.01 9.25
CA ILE A 171 -2.59 2.99 8.78
C ILE A 171 -3.35 1.89 9.51
N ALA A 172 -4.42 2.24 10.22
CA ALA A 172 -5.29 1.26 10.87
C ALA A 172 -6.05 0.43 9.82
N TYR A 173 -6.32 -0.84 10.11
CA TYR A 173 -6.96 -1.76 9.19
C TYR A 173 -8.17 -2.44 9.82
N TYR A 174 -9.32 -2.33 9.15
CA TYR A 174 -10.56 -3.01 9.51
C TYR A 174 -11.04 -3.87 8.34
N HIS A 175 -11.45 -5.11 8.63
CA HIS A 175 -12.04 -6.00 7.65
C HIS A 175 -13.54 -6.12 7.91
N LEU A 176 -14.35 -5.70 6.94
CA LEU A 176 -15.79 -5.53 7.04
C LEU A 176 -16.49 -6.43 5.99
N PRO A 177 -16.52 -7.76 6.21
CA PRO A 177 -17.10 -8.69 5.25
C PRO A 177 -18.61 -8.53 5.10
N GLU A 178 -19.29 -7.90 6.06
CA GLU A 178 -20.74 -7.69 6.07
C GLU A 178 -21.20 -6.92 4.83
N VAL A 179 -20.40 -5.96 4.38
CA VAL A 179 -20.67 -5.12 3.19
C VAL A 179 -20.08 -5.71 1.91
N GLY A 180 -19.48 -6.89 1.95
CA GLY A 180 -18.87 -7.52 0.78
C GLY A 180 -19.83 -8.39 -0.03
N ILE A 181 -19.69 -8.36 -1.35
CA ILE A 181 -20.37 -9.32 -2.23
C ILE A 181 -19.74 -10.71 -2.09
N GLU A 182 -20.58 -11.74 -1.89
CA GLU A 182 -20.17 -13.15 -1.83
C GLU A 182 -19.38 -13.56 -3.08
N SER A 183 -18.36 -14.42 -2.91
CA SER A 183 -17.47 -14.79 -4.01
C SER A 183 -18.18 -15.56 -5.12
N ASP A 184 -19.18 -16.37 -4.77
CA ASP A 184 -19.95 -17.19 -5.70
C ASP A 184 -20.74 -16.32 -6.71
N GLN A 185 -21.26 -15.18 -6.25
CA GLN A 185 -21.99 -14.21 -7.07
C GLN A 185 -21.10 -13.45 -8.07
N ARG A 186 -19.77 -13.54 -7.89
CA ARG A 186 -18.79 -12.90 -8.79
C ARG A 186 -18.33 -13.84 -9.92
N HIS A 187 -18.78 -15.08 -9.94
CA HIS A 187 -18.45 -16.00 -11.03
C HIS A 187 -19.30 -15.73 -12.28
N ASN A 188 -18.72 -15.92 -13.47
CA ASN A 188 -19.39 -15.81 -14.77
C ASN A 188 -19.89 -14.41 -15.16
N LEU A 189 -19.24 -13.35 -14.68
CA LEU A 189 -19.49 -11.98 -15.16
C LEU A 189 -18.76 -11.76 -16.50
N ASN A 190 -19.48 -11.94 -17.62
CA ASN A 190 -18.88 -11.93 -18.96
C ASN A 190 -19.10 -10.61 -19.70
N ASN A 191 -20.14 -9.86 -19.34
CA ASN A 191 -20.49 -8.60 -19.99
C ASN A 191 -21.00 -7.57 -18.95
N GLN A 192 -21.15 -6.31 -19.38
CA GLN A 192 -21.58 -5.22 -18.49
C GLN A 192 -22.95 -5.46 -17.86
N ALA A 193 -23.90 -6.09 -18.56
CA ALA A 193 -25.22 -6.38 -18.02
C ALA A 193 -25.17 -7.42 -16.88
N ASP A 194 -24.16 -8.28 -16.83
CA ASP A 194 -23.95 -9.18 -15.68
C ASP A 194 -23.52 -8.38 -14.44
N TYR A 195 -22.63 -7.40 -14.61
CA TYR A 195 -22.22 -6.50 -13.52
C TYR A 195 -23.38 -5.64 -13.04
N ASP A 196 -24.18 -5.09 -13.96
CA ASP A 196 -25.32 -4.24 -13.61
C ASP A 196 -26.34 -5.01 -12.77
N ARG A 197 -26.66 -6.26 -13.14
CA ARG A 197 -27.54 -7.15 -12.35
C ARG A 197 -26.96 -7.49 -10.99
N LEU A 198 -25.65 -7.75 -10.92
CA LEU A 198 -24.97 -8.02 -9.66
C LEU A 198 -25.06 -6.82 -8.72
N PHE A 199 -24.83 -5.62 -9.23
CA PHE A 199 -24.87 -4.40 -8.43
C PHE A 199 -26.29 -3.99 -8.06
N GLU A 200 -27.27 -4.21 -8.93
CA GLU A 200 -28.69 -4.04 -8.60
C GLU A 200 -29.06 -4.92 -7.40
N LYS A 201 -28.74 -6.21 -7.47
CA LYS A 201 -28.94 -7.16 -6.36
C LYS A 201 -28.21 -6.72 -5.09
N TYR A 202 -26.95 -6.32 -5.19
CA TYR A 202 -26.20 -5.83 -4.03
C TYR A 202 -26.86 -4.59 -3.39
N THR A 203 -27.34 -3.66 -4.20
CA THR A 203 -28.01 -2.45 -3.70
C THR A 203 -29.38 -2.71 -3.09
N SER A 204 -30.13 -3.70 -3.58
CA SER A 204 -31.48 -4.01 -3.08
C SER A 204 -31.49 -5.01 -1.93
N GLU A 205 -30.55 -5.96 -1.92
CA GLU A 205 -30.57 -7.11 -0.99
C GLU A 205 -29.44 -7.10 0.04
N THR A 206 -28.36 -6.33 -0.15
CA THR A 206 -27.23 -6.30 0.81
C THR A 206 -27.11 -4.95 1.53
N LEU A 207 -27.08 -3.84 0.79
CA LEU A 207 -26.89 -2.52 1.40
C LEU A 207 -27.96 -2.13 2.44
N PRO A 208 -29.27 -2.41 2.25
CA PRO A 208 -30.28 -2.05 3.25
C PRO A 208 -30.12 -2.78 4.59
N TYR A 209 -29.46 -3.94 4.60
CA TYR A 209 -29.25 -4.76 5.79
C TYR A 209 -27.86 -4.57 6.43
N THR A 210 -27.04 -3.67 5.89
CA THR A 210 -25.67 -3.39 6.38
C THR A 210 -25.51 -1.96 6.88
N VAL A 211 -26.61 -1.30 7.25
CA VAL A 211 -26.62 0.09 7.73
C VAL A 211 -25.75 0.27 8.97
N GLU A 212 -25.71 -0.71 9.88
CA GLU A 212 -24.82 -0.68 11.06
C GLU A 212 -23.34 -0.61 10.65
N THR A 213 -22.90 -1.40 9.67
CA THR A 213 -21.53 -1.36 9.16
C THR A 213 -21.24 -0.05 8.41
N GLN A 214 -22.23 0.48 7.68
CA GLN A 214 -22.11 1.80 7.03
C GLN A 214 -21.95 2.92 8.05
N GLN A 215 -22.72 2.88 9.15
CA GLN A 215 -22.59 3.81 10.27
C GLN A 215 -21.23 3.68 10.94
N PHE A 216 -20.75 2.46 11.19
CA PHE A 216 -19.41 2.24 11.74
C PHE A 216 -18.30 2.84 10.87
N ILE A 217 -18.40 2.74 9.54
CA ILE A 217 -17.46 3.40 8.62
C ILE A 217 -17.55 4.94 8.73
N LEU A 218 -18.76 5.48 8.87
CA LEU A 218 -18.96 6.92 9.06
C LEU A 218 -18.38 7.40 10.39
N ASP A 219 -18.53 6.63 11.46
CA ASP A 219 -17.97 6.93 12.78
C ASP A 219 -16.44 6.94 12.72
N LEU A 220 -15.83 5.95 12.04
CA LEU A 220 -14.38 5.95 11.77
C LEU A 220 -13.94 7.18 10.95
N LEU A 221 -14.76 7.62 10.00
CA LEU A 221 -14.48 8.81 9.19
C LEU A 221 -14.56 10.08 10.03
N GLN A 222 -15.52 10.18 10.93
CA GLN A 222 -15.67 11.30 11.86
C GLN A 222 -14.52 11.34 12.88
N GLU A 223 -14.08 10.17 13.37
CA GLU A 223 -12.99 10.05 14.34
C GLU A 223 -11.62 10.36 13.72
N HIS A 224 -11.33 9.82 12.53
CA HIS A 224 -9.99 9.84 11.96
C HIS A 224 -9.81 10.81 10.79
N GLY A 225 -10.89 11.42 10.29
CA GLY A 225 -10.88 12.37 9.17
C GLY A 225 -10.69 11.73 7.79
N ARG A 226 -9.79 10.75 7.64
CA ARG A 226 -9.48 10.17 6.33
C ARG A 226 -9.53 8.64 6.34
N VAL A 227 -10.55 8.11 5.68
CA VAL A 227 -10.83 6.67 5.59
C VAL A 227 -10.84 6.25 4.13
N ALA A 228 -10.24 5.10 3.80
CA ALA A 228 -10.32 4.52 2.46
C ALA A 228 -11.04 3.16 2.48
N LEU A 229 -11.94 2.95 1.52
CA LEU A 229 -12.56 1.65 1.25
C LEU A 229 -11.76 0.91 0.18
N THR A 230 -11.42 -0.35 0.42
CA THR A 230 -10.63 -1.16 -0.52
C THR A 230 -11.35 -2.39 -1.03
N CYS A 231 -11.12 -2.67 -2.32
CA CYS A 231 -11.51 -3.89 -3.02
C CYS A 231 -10.48 -4.19 -4.12
N PHE A 232 -10.65 -5.29 -4.85
CA PHE A 232 -9.76 -5.72 -5.92
C PHE A 232 -9.72 -4.74 -7.10
N GLU A 233 -10.86 -4.47 -7.72
CA GLU A 233 -10.95 -3.83 -9.04
C GLU A 233 -10.35 -2.43 -9.01
N ALA A 234 -9.52 -2.10 -10.00
CA ALA A 234 -8.89 -0.79 -10.09
C ALA A 234 -9.94 0.31 -10.36
N HIS A 235 -10.88 0.04 -11.26
CA HIS A 235 -11.87 1.03 -11.69
C HIS A 235 -13.07 1.07 -10.76
N SER A 236 -13.46 2.27 -10.34
CA SER A 236 -14.61 2.48 -9.46
C SER A 236 -15.96 2.10 -10.13
N CYS A 237 -16.09 2.24 -11.45
CA CYS A 237 -17.34 1.94 -12.16
C CYS A 237 -17.71 0.44 -12.22
N GLN A 238 -16.77 -0.46 -11.94
CA GLN A 238 -16.98 -1.91 -11.98
C GLN A 238 -16.82 -2.54 -10.59
N CYS A 239 -17.04 -1.75 -9.54
CA CYS A 239 -16.77 -2.19 -8.18
C CYS A 239 -17.93 -1.87 -7.23
N HIS A 240 -18.33 -2.86 -6.42
CA HIS A 240 -19.35 -2.72 -5.37
C HIS A 240 -18.99 -1.64 -4.34
N ARG A 241 -17.69 -1.40 -4.13
CA ARG A 241 -17.12 -0.30 -3.34
C ARG A 241 -17.76 1.04 -3.64
N SER A 242 -18.08 1.33 -4.90
CA SER A 242 -18.68 2.60 -5.31
C SER A 242 -20.14 2.70 -4.90
N HIS A 243 -20.88 1.59 -4.93
CA HIS A 243 -22.26 1.53 -4.44
C HIS A 243 -22.29 1.69 -2.92
N LEU A 244 -21.39 1.02 -2.20
CA LEU A 244 -21.22 1.20 -0.76
C LEU A 244 -20.86 2.64 -0.39
N ALA A 245 -19.87 3.23 -1.07
CA ALA A 245 -19.44 4.60 -0.81
C ALA A 245 -20.57 5.61 -1.05
N LYS A 246 -21.38 5.42 -2.09
CA LYS A 246 -22.58 6.24 -2.34
C LYS A 246 -23.65 6.06 -1.28
N ALA A 247 -23.86 4.83 -0.78
CA ALA A 247 -24.81 4.57 0.30
C ALA A 247 -24.39 5.27 1.60
N ILE A 248 -23.11 5.18 1.97
CA ILE A 248 -22.54 5.92 3.12
C ILE A 248 -22.69 7.44 2.92
N ALA A 249 -22.41 7.93 1.70
CA ALA A 249 -22.58 9.35 1.38
C ALA A 249 -24.04 9.83 1.43
N GLY A 250 -25.00 8.92 1.36
CA GLY A 250 -26.43 9.19 1.51
C GLY A 250 -26.93 9.19 2.96
N LEU A 251 -26.08 8.83 3.93
CA LEU A 251 -26.46 8.87 5.35
C LEU A 251 -26.70 10.32 5.79
N PRO A 252 -27.70 10.59 6.66
CA PRO A 252 -28.04 11.96 7.06
C PRO A 252 -26.89 12.74 7.72
N GLN A 253 -25.94 12.04 8.34
CA GLN A 253 -24.81 12.64 9.05
C GLN A 253 -23.58 12.84 8.14
N PHE A 254 -23.65 12.41 6.88
CA PHE A 254 -22.55 12.57 5.94
C PHE A 254 -22.55 13.98 5.34
N SER A 255 -21.46 14.70 5.55
CA SER A 255 -21.24 16.07 5.02
C SER A 255 -19.84 16.24 4.43
N TYR A 256 -19.24 15.14 4.01
CA TYR A 256 -17.82 15.04 3.66
C TYR A 256 -17.60 14.80 2.16
N SER A 257 -16.36 14.91 1.72
CA SER A 257 -16.01 14.62 0.33
C SER A 257 -15.85 13.11 0.09
N LEU A 258 -16.19 12.67 -1.13
CA LEU A 258 -15.97 11.32 -1.62
C LEU A 258 -15.04 11.35 -2.84
N HIS A 259 -13.93 10.63 -2.76
CA HIS A 259 -12.91 10.60 -3.82
C HIS A 259 -12.45 9.17 -4.17
N HIS A 260 -11.85 9.03 -5.35
CA HIS A 260 -11.21 7.80 -5.82
C HIS A 260 -9.70 8.02 -6.02
N LEU A 261 -8.88 7.01 -5.67
CA LEU A 261 -7.41 7.08 -5.65
C LEU A 261 -6.69 6.37 -6.79
#